data_AF-A0A528A132-F1
#
_entry.id   AF-A0A528A132-F1
#
_cell.length_a   1.000
_cell.length_b   1.000
_cell.length_c   1.000
_cell.angle_alpha   90.00
_cell.angle_beta   90.00
_cell.angle_gamma   90.00
#
_symmetry.space_group_name_H-M   'P 1'
#
loop_
_entity.id
_entity.type
_entity.pdbx_description
1 polymer ?
#
loop_
_entity_poly.entity_id
_entity_poly.type
_entity_poly.pdbx_seq_one_letter_code
_entity_poly.pdbx_strand_id
1 'polypeptide(L)'
;LAAAPRRWVRLLGMTTRSWPRRAAEDPLIPSHVLSRGTLDPDPVTAQDRRAFQVITAQASGGCILSRSRRNAQGGLLAASPLAPQGAGVQVLKRARIPTHAFSEADRLLARPDEAANSPAAANACWRDWRNPAITAHDGRTRADHPVIARAIYAVQSATSLRLMLRDPLAFLWRYALGWRSVPEDDQPLTLDARAYGDLVHELLKRTVDTLEPRPGYSRAARHEIEAALAEAATTVSAEWPLKRSVPPLLLWRHTVDAAAQLALKALTLDETFQPGTRSWTELAFGRADEALAAAIDLPWDPAAPVEITGTTVRVKGSIDRLDITATGNAVRVSDYKTGAEPKKADQIVLGGGAELQRVIYALAARQLVPDNPRVVARLIYLGGGEPRVYKLPDIDRAIAEIADHVRAAGVLLRQGRALPGPDAR
;
A
#
# COMPACT_ATOMS: atom_id res chain seq x y z
N LEU A 1 -20.42 15.91 -22.80
CA LEU A 1 -20.65 14.87 -21.76
C LEU A 1 -22.06 14.27 -21.75
N ALA A 2 -23.13 15.06 -21.90
CA ALA A 2 -24.51 14.56 -21.85
C ALA A 2 -24.87 13.61 -23.01
N ALA A 3 -24.38 13.88 -24.23
CA ALA A 3 -24.64 13.07 -25.43
C ALA A 3 -23.64 11.91 -25.65
N ALA A 4 -22.74 11.65 -24.69
CA ALA A 4 -21.79 10.55 -24.83
C ALA A 4 -22.52 9.20 -24.69
N PRO A 5 -22.41 8.28 -25.66
CA PRO A 5 -23.12 7.00 -25.63
C PRO A 5 -22.63 6.16 -24.46
N ARG A 6 -23.57 5.65 -23.65
CA ARG A 6 -23.27 4.77 -22.51
C ARG A 6 -24.22 3.60 -22.52
N ARG A 7 -23.70 2.37 -22.40
CA ARG A 7 -24.57 1.18 -22.34
C ARG A 7 -25.52 1.23 -21.13
N TRP A 8 -25.05 1.69 -19.98
CA TRP A 8 -25.89 1.84 -18.79
C TRP A 8 -25.70 3.21 -18.18
N VAL A 9 -26.80 3.82 -17.73
CA VAL A 9 -26.77 5.12 -17.04
C VAL A 9 -27.50 5.01 -15.71
N ARG A 10 -26.89 5.52 -14.65
CA ARG A 10 -27.54 5.68 -13.34
C ARG A 10 -27.64 7.15 -13.00
N LEU A 11 -28.87 7.65 -12.88
CA LEU A 11 -29.16 9.01 -12.46
C LEU A 11 -29.48 9.04 -10.96
N LEU A 12 -28.75 9.87 -10.22
CA LEU A 12 -28.87 10.00 -8.77
C LEU A 12 -29.68 11.24 -8.41
N GLY A 13 -30.35 11.21 -7.26
CA GLY A 13 -31.02 12.38 -6.72
C GLY A 13 -32.26 12.82 -7.50
N MET A 14 -33.00 11.90 -8.14
CA MET A 14 -34.21 12.20 -8.91
C MET A 14 -35.39 12.62 -8.02
N THR A 15 -35.29 13.82 -7.44
CA THR A 15 -36.29 14.43 -6.54
C THR A 15 -36.74 15.79 -7.04
N THR A 16 -37.92 16.24 -6.61
CA THR A 16 -38.48 17.57 -6.98
C THR A 16 -37.65 18.77 -6.54
N ARG A 17 -36.69 18.59 -5.62
CA ARG A 17 -35.80 19.65 -5.12
C ARG A 17 -34.44 19.66 -5.82
N SER A 18 -34.06 18.57 -6.49
CA SER A 18 -32.72 18.43 -7.07
C SER A 18 -32.73 18.61 -8.58
N TRP A 19 -33.57 17.85 -9.30
CA TRP A 19 -33.57 17.87 -10.76
C TRP A 19 -34.98 17.62 -11.31
N PRO A 20 -35.54 18.48 -12.18
CA PRO A 20 -34.91 19.63 -12.82
C PRO A 20 -34.73 20.78 -11.80
N ARG A 21 -33.66 21.57 -11.96
CA ARG A 21 -33.42 22.75 -11.14
C ARG A 21 -34.53 23.77 -11.41
N ARG A 22 -34.99 24.42 -10.34
CA ARG A 22 -36.00 25.48 -10.43
C ARG A 22 -35.30 26.78 -10.78
N ALA A 23 -35.88 27.55 -11.69
CA ALA A 23 -35.46 28.93 -11.90
C ALA A 23 -35.79 29.74 -10.63
N ALA A 24 -34.75 30.31 -10.01
CA ALA A 24 -34.93 31.26 -8.92
C ALA A 24 -35.46 32.59 -9.46
N GLU A 25 -36.06 33.41 -8.59
CA GLU A 25 -36.38 34.79 -8.95
C GLU A 25 -35.10 35.60 -9.12
N ASP A 26 -35.08 36.44 -10.15
CA ASP A 26 -34.03 37.44 -10.28
C ASP A 26 -34.23 38.48 -9.15
N PRO A 27 -33.26 38.65 -8.26
CA PRO A 27 -33.40 39.55 -7.11
C PRO A 27 -33.38 41.04 -7.52
N LEU A 28 -32.88 41.37 -8.71
CA LEU A 28 -32.81 42.74 -9.23
C LEU A 28 -34.02 43.07 -10.10
N ILE A 29 -34.53 42.09 -10.86
CA ILE A 29 -35.69 42.29 -11.74
C ILE A 29 -36.76 41.23 -11.46
N PRO A 30 -37.66 41.50 -10.48
CA PRO A 30 -38.74 40.58 -10.16
C PRO A 30 -39.70 40.36 -11.35
N SER A 31 -40.34 39.20 -11.33
CA SER A 31 -41.19 38.73 -12.45
C SER A 31 -42.42 39.59 -12.71
N HIS A 32 -42.84 40.36 -11.70
CA HIS A 32 -43.97 41.29 -11.79
C HIS A 32 -43.60 42.62 -12.47
N VAL A 33 -42.30 42.95 -12.54
CA VAL A 33 -41.78 44.12 -13.25
C VAL A 33 -41.53 43.78 -14.72
N LEU A 34 -40.87 42.65 -14.97
CA LEU A 34 -40.63 42.14 -16.31
C LEU A 34 -40.76 40.61 -16.31
N SER A 35 -41.53 40.09 -17.27
CA SER A 35 -41.72 38.63 -17.39
C SER A 35 -40.39 37.94 -17.64
N ARG A 36 -40.11 36.89 -16.85
CA ARG A 36 -38.85 36.13 -16.94
C ARG A 36 -38.60 35.53 -18.32
N GLY A 37 -39.66 35.12 -19.02
CA GLY A 37 -39.53 34.51 -20.35
C GLY A 37 -38.93 35.45 -21.40
N THR A 38 -38.93 36.77 -21.12
CA THR A 38 -38.30 37.78 -21.97
C THR A 38 -36.80 37.95 -21.67
N LEU A 39 -36.39 37.74 -20.42
CA LEU A 39 -35.00 37.91 -19.97
C LEU A 39 -34.16 36.63 -20.10
N ASP A 40 -34.78 35.47 -19.89
CA ASP A 40 -34.14 34.16 -19.95
C ASP A 40 -34.85 33.30 -21.02
N PRO A 41 -34.38 33.35 -22.29
CA PRO A 41 -35.00 32.61 -23.38
C PRO A 41 -34.79 31.09 -23.26
N ASP A 42 -33.90 30.63 -22.39
CA ASP A 42 -33.64 29.21 -22.20
C ASP A 42 -33.45 28.86 -20.71
N PRO A 43 -34.54 28.83 -19.93
CA PRO A 43 -34.45 28.68 -18.49
C PRO A 43 -33.82 27.34 -18.09
N VAL A 44 -33.11 27.35 -16.96
CA VAL A 44 -32.38 26.19 -16.43
C VAL A 44 -33.25 24.93 -16.32
N THR A 45 -34.55 25.08 -16.02
CA THR A 45 -35.49 23.96 -15.97
C THR A 45 -35.72 23.31 -17.34
N ALA A 46 -35.75 24.10 -18.43
CA ALA A 46 -35.87 23.60 -19.80
C ALA A 46 -34.56 22.95 -20.27
N GLN A 47 -33.42 23.57 -19.96
CA GLN A 47 -32.08 22.97 -20.19
C GLN A 47 -31.97 21.59 -19.53
N ASP A 48 -32.37 21.48 -18.26
CA ASP A 48 -32.33 20.25 -17.49
C ASP A 48 -33.25 19.16 -18.08
N ARG A 49 -34.43 19.53 -18.57
CA ARG A 49 -35.34 18.59 -19.27
C ARG A 49 -34.71 18.05 -20.55
N ARG A 50 -34.08 18.91 -21.36
CA ARG A 50 -33.37 18.49 -22.58
C ARG A 50 -32.15 17.62 -22.25
N ALA A 51 -31.38 17.99 -21.23
CA ALA A 51 -30.24 17.19 -20.78
C ALA A 51 -30.68 15.79 -20.33
N PHE A 52 -31.78 15.68 -19.57
CA PHE A 52 -32.35 14.39 -19.19
C PHE A 52 -32.75 13.54 -20.41
N GLN A 53 -33.43 14.14 -21.39
CA GLN A 53 -33.82 13.47 -22.64
C GLN A 53 -32.60 12.97 -23.40
N VAL A 54 -31.57 13.81 -23.58
CA VAL A 54 -30.33 13.43 -24.27
C VAL A 54 -29.62 12.29 -23.54
N ILE A 55 -29.48 12.38 -22.22
CA ILE A 55 -28.77 11.35 -21.43
C ILE A 55 -29.51 10.01 -21.48
N THR A 56 -30.85 10.02 -21.35
CA THR A 56 -31.66 8.80 -21.37
C THR A 56 -31.77 8.19 -22.75
N ALA A 57 -31.83 8.99 -23.81
CA ALA A 57 -31.82 8.51 -25.20
C ALA A 57 -30.50 7.83 -25.58
N GLN A 58 -29.39 8.23 -24.97
CA GLN A 58 -28.06 7.64 -25.23
C GLN A 58 -27.74 6.43 -24.32
N ALA A 59 -28.69 5.97 -23.51
CA ALA A 59 -28.56 4.85 -22.57
C ALA A 59 -29.05 3.52 -23.19
N SER A 60 -28.26 2.89 -24.07
CA SER A 60 -28.73 1.80 -24.94
C SER A 60 -29.08 0.48 -24.24
N GLY A 61 -28.48 0.18 -23.10
CA GLY A 61 -28.72 -1.02 -22.30
C GLY A 61 -29.68 -0.82 -21.13
N GLY A 62 -29.94 0.43 -20.74
CA GLY A 62 -30.92 0.78 -19.72
C GLY A 62 -30.54 1.96 -18.83
N CYS A 63 -31.55 2.54 -18.18
CA CYS A 63 -31.39 3.68 -17.29
C CYS A 63 -32.00 3.40 -15.90
N ILE A 64 -31.21 3.61 -14.85
CA ILE A 64 -31.64 3.47 -13.45
C ILE A 64 -31.80 4.86 -12.85
N LEU A 65 -33.03 5.20 -12.47
CA LEU A 65 -33.36 6.44 -11.77
C LEU A 65 -33.43 6.18 -10.27
N SER A 66 -32.59 6.85 -9.49
CA SER A 66 -32.57 6.68 -8.04
C SER A 66 -32.88 7.99 -7.31
N ARG A 67 -33.63 7.88 -6.22
CA ARG A 67 -34.00 9.02 -5.38
C ARG A 67 -33.97 8.65 -3.91
N SER A 68 -33.64 9.62 -3.07
CA SER A 68 -33.95 9.53 -1.66
C SER A 68 -35.44 9.79 -1.42
N ARG A 69 -36.03 9.10 -0.43
CA ARG A 69 -37.38 9.41 0.07
C ARG A 69 -37.39 10.47 1.16
N ARG A 70 -36.23 10.72 1.79
CA ARG A 70 -36.09 11.69 2.87
C ARG A 70 -34.81 12.53 2.71
N ASN A 71 -34.83 13.79 3.13
CA ASN A 71 -33.60 14.58 3.21
C ASN A 71 -32.77 14.18 4.44
N ALA A 72 -31.61 14.82 4.63
CA ALA A 72 -30.72 14.55 5.76
C ALA A 72 -31.39 14.77 7.13
N GLN A 73 -32.37 15.68 7.21
CA GLN A 73 -33.15 15.99 8.42
C GLN A 73 -34.41 15.13 8.55
N GLY A 74 -34.60 14.11 7.71
CA GLY A 74 -35.74 13.21 7.75
C GLY A 74 -37.03 13.72 7.10
N GLY A 75 -37.08 14.92 6.53
CA GLY A 75 -38.23 15.44 5.79
C GLY A 75 -38.49 14.69 4.48
N LEU A 76 -39.76 14.51 4.08
CA LEU A 76 -40.14 13.75 2.88
C LEU A 76 -39.69 14.43 1.58
N LEU A 77 -39.21 13.62 0.62
CA LEU A 77 -38.83 14.04 -0.73
C LEU A 77 -39.72 13.35 -1.78
N ALA A 78 -40.35 14.16 -2.63
CA ALA A 78 -41.13 13.71 -3.76
C ALA A 78 -40.24 13.34 -4.96
N ALA A 79 -40.73 12.44 -5.82
CA ALA A 79 -40.03 12.03 -7.03
C ALA A 79 -39.91 13.19 -8.03
N SER A 80 -38.81 13.23 -8.78
CA SER A 80 -38.62 14.21 -9.85
C SER A 80 -39.77 14.11 -10.88
N PRO A 81 -40.25 15.25 -11.42
CA PRO A 81 -41.20 15.24 -12.53
C PRO A 81 -40.60 14.72 -13.85
N LEU A 82 -39.28 14.51 -13.91
CA LEU A 82 -38.61 13.87 -15.05
C LEU A 82 -38.75 12.33 -15.02
N ALA A 83 -39.11 11.75 -13.87
CA ALA A 83 -39.29 10.32 -13.78
C ALA A 83 -40.51 9.88 -14.61
N PRO A 84 -40.39 8.84 -15.47
CA PRO A 84 -41.51 8.37 -16.28
C PRO A 84 -42.68 7.93 -15.39
N GLN A 85 -43.89 8.34 -15.76
CA GLN A 85 -45.10 7.88 -15.10
C GLN A 85 -45.29 6.38 -15.38
N GLY A 86 -45.66 5.61 -14.35
CA GLY A 86 -45.85 4.16 -14.47
C GLY A 86 -44.57 3.32 -14.50
N ALA A 87 -43.38 3.92 -14.36
CA ALA A 87 -42.15 3.16 -14.20
C ALA A 87 -42.20 2.29 -12.94
N GLY A 88 -41.74 1.04 -13.03
CA GLY A 88 -41.64 0.13 -11.89
C GLY A 88 -40.75 0.73 -10.79
N VAL A 89 -41.31 0.93 -9.60
CA VAL A 89 -40.58 1.52 -8.46
C VAL A 89 -40.13 0.41 -7.51
N GLN A 90 -38.81 0.19 -7.43
CA GLN A 90 -38.23 -0.65 -6.40
C GLN A 90 -37.95 0.17 -5.14
N VAL A 91 -38.60 -0.18 -4.03
CA VAL A 91 -38.39 0.50 -2.74
C VAL A 91 -37.31 -0.19 -1.93
N LEU A 92 -36.15 0.45 -1.81
CA LEU A 92 -35.06 0.00 -0.95
C LEU A 92 -35.14 0.70 0.42
N LYS A 93 -35.35 -0.08 1.49
CA LYS A 93 -35.30 0.43 2.88
C LYS A 93 -33.87 0.30 3.40
N ARG A 94 -33.31 1.39 3.95
CA ARG A 94 -31.97 1.38 4.60
C ARG A 94 -31.90 0.36 5.74
N ALA A 95 -32.98 0.22 6.51
CA ALA A 95 -33.09 -0.70 7.64
C ALA A 95 -33.55 -2.12 7.26
N ARG A 96 -33.66 -2.45 5.96
CA ARG A 96 -33.92 -3.84 5.56
C ARG A 96 -32.65 -4.63 5.86
N ILE A 97 -32.76 -5.64 6.72
CA ILE A 97 -31.73 -6.66 6.89
C ILE A 97 -31.94 -7.68 5.75
N PRO A 98 -31.03 -7.77 4.76
CA PRO A 98 -31.13 -8.79 3.74
C PRO A 98 -30.87 -10.16 4.37
N THR A 99 -31.66 -11.17 4.02
CA THR A 99 -31.50 -12.55 4.55
C THR A 99 -30.16 -13.17 4.17
N HIS A 100 -29.53 -12.73 3.08
CA HIS A 100 -28.24 -13.20 2.62
C HIS A 100 -27.04 -12.51 3.28
N ALA A 101 -27.24 -11.34 3.91
CA ALA A 101 -26.13 -10.52 4.37
C ALA A 101 -25.80 -10.83 5.83
N PHE A 102 -24.55 -11.18 6.12
CA PHE A 102 -24.06 -11.29 7.50
C PHE A 102 -23.39 -9.99 7.96
N SER A 103 -22.81 -9.23 7.03
CA SER A 103 -22.13 -7.95 7.28
C SER A 103 -22.77 -6.79 6.50
N GLU A 104 -22.37 -5.56 6.84
CA GLU A 104 -22.74 -4.38 6.03
C GLU A 104 -22.17 -4.46 4.61
N ALA A 105 -20.98 -5.03 4.44
CA ALA A 105 -20.36 -5.19 3.13
C ALA A 105 -21.21 -6.11 2.23
N ASP A 106 -21.66 -7.26 2.72
CA ASP A 106 -22.54 -8.14 1.95
C ASP A 106 -23.85 -7.43 1.60
N ARG A 107 -24.42 -6.69 2.55
CA ARG A 107 -25.65 -5.93 2.32
C ARG A 107 -25.51 -4.90 1.20
N LEU A 108 -24.34 -4.27 1.07
CA LEU A 108 -24.09 -3.21 0.10
C LEU A 108 -23.58 -3.72 -1.25
N LEU A 109 -22.79 -4.80 -1.25
CA LEU A 109 -22.07 -5.30 -2.42
C LEU A 109 -22.75 -6.51 -3.07
N ALA A 110 -23.60 -7.24 -2.36
CA ALA A 110 -24.28 -8.39 -2.93
C ALA A 110 -25.28 -7.96 -4.01
N ARG A 111 -25.26 -8.68 -5.13
CA ARG A 111 -26.31 -8.57 -6.14
C ARG A 111 -27.57 -9.23 -5.59
N PRO A 112 -28.68 -8.51 -5.43
CA PRO A 112 -29.88 -9.05 -4.79
C PRO A 112 -30.40 -10.33 -5.44
N ASP A 113 -30.31 -10.44 -6.76
CA ASP A 113 -30.81 -11.60 -7.52
C ASP A 113 -29.93 -12.84 -7.35
N GLU A 114 -28.60 -12.67 -7.30
CA GLU A 114 -27.66 -13.77 -7.02
C GLU A 114 -27.77 -14.22 -5.56
N ALA A 115 -27.90 -13.26 -4.64
CA ALA A 115 -27.95 -13.52 -3.22
C ALA A 115 -29.31 -14.09 -2.76
N ALA A 116 -30.40 -13.78 -3.45
CA ALA A 116 -31.72 -14.39 -3.22
C ALA A 116 -31.72 -15.90 -3.48
N ASN A 117 -30.84 -16.38 -4.36
CA ASN A 117 -30.68 -17.81 -4.64
C ASN A 117 -29.72 -18.51 -3.67
N SER A 118 -29.08 -17.78 -2.74
CA SER A 118 -28.19 -18.34 -1.71
C SER A 118 -28.38 -17.69 -0.32
N PRO A 119 -29.59 -17.72 0.26
CA PRO A 119 -29.84 -17.22 1.62
C PRO A 119 -29.12 -18.04 2.70
N ALA A 120 -28.57 -19.20 2.34
CA ALA A 120 -27.82 -20.07 3.25
C ALA A 120 -26.47 -19.48 3.70
N ALA A 121 -25.92 -18.49 3.00
CA ALA A 121 -24.59 -17.95 3.28
C ALA A 121 -24.48 -17.29 4.68
N ALA A 122 -25.43 -16.43 5.04
CA ALA A 122 -25.42 -15.78 6.36
C ALA A 122 -25.64 -16.79 7.50
N ASN A 123 -26.56 -17.76 7.30
CA ASN A 123 -26.80 -18.81 8.29
C ASN A 123 -25.60 -19.76 8.43
N ALA A 124 -24.90 -20.07 7.34
CA ALA A 124 -23.68 -20.88 7.36
C ALA A 124 -22.57 -20.17 8.15
N CYS A 125 -22.35 -18.87 7.89
CA CYS A 125 -21.41 -18.05 8.66
C CYS A 125 -21.72 -18.07 10.17
N TRP A 126 -22.99 -17.88 10.57
CA TRP A 126 -23.40 -17.97 11.98
C TRP A 126 -23.18 -19.34 12.63
N ARG A 127 -23.37 -20.42 11.87
CA ARG A 127 -23.11 -21.79 12.34
C ARG A 127 -21.62 -22.04 12.49
N ASP A 128 -20.83 -21.59 11.53
CA ASP A 128 -19.38 -21.74 11.51
C ASP A 128 -18.71 -20.92 12.62
N TRP A 129 -19.22 -19.73 12.94
CA TRP A 129 -18.76 -18.94 14.09
C TRP A 129 -18.83 -19.71 15.42
N ARG A 130 -19.84 -20.58 15.58
CA ARG A 130 -20.02 -21.40 16.79
C ARG A 130 -19.32 -22.75 16.70
N ASN A 131 -18.65 -23.04 15.58
CA ASN A 131 -17.96 -24.28 15.36
C ASN A 131 -16.50 -24.15 15.84
N PRO A 132 -16.03 -24.99 16.78
CA PRO A 132 -14.64 -24.97 17.20
C PRO A 132 -13.67 -25.52 16.13
N ALA A 133 -14.16 -26.20 15.10
CA ALA A 133 -13.35 -26.70 14.01
C ALA A 133 -13.12 -25.62 12.93
N ILE A 134 -11.95 -25.64 12.30
CA ILE A 134 -11.60 -24.74 11.19
C ILE A 134 -12.56 -24.95 10.00
N THR A 135 -13.26 -23.88 9.63
CA THR A 135 -14.25 -23.80 8.57
C THR A 135 -13.75 -22.97 7.38
N ALA A 136 -14.55 -22.89 6.30
CA ALA A 136 -14.25 -22.06 5.15
C ALA A 136 -14.20 -20.55 5.51
N HIS A 137 -14.97 -20.12 6.52
CA HIS A 137 -14.99 -18.73 6.98
C HIS A 137 -13.73 -18.34 7.77
N ASP A 138 -12.97 -19.34 8.26
CA ASP A 138 -11.69 -19.13 8.96
C ASP A 138 -10.49 -19.12 8.00
N GLY A 139 -10.72 -19.19 6.68
CA GLY A 139 -9.66 -19.24 5.67
C GLY A 139 -9.28 -20.66 5.22
N ARG A 140 -10.14 -21.66 5.48
CA ARG A 140 -9.98 -23.00 4.90
C ARG A 140 -10.30 -23.01 3.42
N THR A 141 -9.37 -23.49 2.62
CA THR A 141 -9.50 -23.68 1.19
C THR A 141 -9.24 -25.14 0.81
N ARG A 142 -9.43 -25.47 -0.47
CA ARG A 142 -9.06 -26.79 -0.99
C ARG A 142 -7.55 -27.00 -0.87
N ALA A 143 -7.14 -28.19 -0.44
CA ALA A 143 -5.74 -28.59 -0.50
C ALA A 143 -5.20 -28.50 -1.95
N ASP A 144 -3.91 -28.21 -2.05
CA ASP A 144 -3.12 -28.05 -3.27
C ASP A 144 -3.83 -27.18 -4.33
N HIS A 145 -4.40 -26.06 -3.86
CA HIS A 145 -4.98 -25.09 -4.77
C HIS A 145 -3.85 -24.46 -5.63
N PRO A 146 -3.94 -24.52 -6.98
CA PRO A 146 -2.83 -24.15 -7.85
C PRO A 146 -2.42 -22.68 -7.71
N VAL A 147 -3.38 -21.79 -7.43
CA VAL A 147 -3.11 -20.37 -7.19
C VAL A 147 -2.31 -20.15 -5.91
N ILE A 148 -2.59 -20.95 -4.85
CA ILE A 148 -1.86 -20.88 -3.58
C ILE A 148 -0.46 -21.45 -3.76
N ALA A 149 -0.33 -22.60 -4.41
CA ALA A 149 0.96 -23.20 -4.71
C ALA A 149 1.86 -22.24 -5.50
N ARG A 150 1.32 -21.61 -6.55
CA ARG A 150 2.04 -20.58 -7.32
C ARG A 150 2.46 -19.39 -6.45
N ALA A 151 1.59 -18.94 -5.54
CA ALA A 151 1.90 -17.82 -4.65
C ALA A 151 3.03 -18.16 -3.66
N ILE A 152 3.10 -19.40 -3.14
CA ILE A 152 4.18 -19.85 -2.23
C ILE A 152 5.53 -19.85 -2.95
N TYR A 153 5.59 -20.38 -4.17
CA TYR A 153 6.83 -20.54 -4.93
C TYR A 153 7.23 -19.30 -5.76
N ALA A 154 6.39 -18.27 -5.77
CA ALA A 154 6.77 -16.96 -6.31
C ALA A 154 7.98 -16.40 -5.53
N VAL A 155 8.73 -15.50 -6.17
CA VAL A 155 9.83 -14.81 -5.49
C VAL A 155 9.25 -13.90 -4.40
N GLN A 156 9.64 -14.16 -3.16
CA GLN A 156 9.10 -13.51 -1.96
C GLN A 156 9.92 -12.29 -1.56
N SER A 157 9.32 -11.32 -0.88
CA SER A 157 10.04 -10.27 -0.17
C SER A 157 9.91 -10.45 1.34
N ALA A 158 10.69 -9.71 2.13
CA ALA A 158 10.52 -9.71 3.59
C ALA A 158 9.08 -9.37 4.00
N THR A 159 8.42 -8.45 3.29
CA THR A 159 7.02 -8.09 3.53
C THR A 159 6.06 -9.23 3.19
N SER A 160 6.28 -9.95 2.09
CA SER A 160 5.40 -11.07 1.71
C SER A 160 5.59 -12.27 2.63
N LEU A 161 6.83 -12.56 3.04
CA LEU A 161 7.13 -13.59 4.04
C LEU A 161 6.54 -13.23 5.41
N ARG A 162 6.65 -11.97 5.85
CA ARG A 162 5.99 -11.53 7.08
C ARG A 162 4.50 -11.82 7.03
N LEU A 163 3.82 -11.45 5.95
CA LEU A 163 2.40 -11.78 5.78
C LEU A 163 2.19 -13.29 5.76
N MET A 164 2.98 -14.06 5.02
CA MET A 164 2.88 -15.52 4.98
C MET A 164 2.99 -16.16 6.38
N LEU A 165 3.86 -15.65 7.25
CA LEU A 165 4.13 -16.20 8.57
C LEU A 165 3.19 -15.67 9.66
N ARG A 166 2.74 -14.41 9.57
CA ARG A 166 1.97 -13.72 10.62
C ARG A 166 0.50 -13.48 10.28
N ASP A 167 0.13 -13.57 9.02
CA ASP A 167 -1.26 -13.54 8.54
C ASP A 167 -1.39 -14.28 7.19
N PRO A 168 -1.36 -15.63 7.21
CA PRO A 168 -1.50 -16.45 6.02
C PRO A 168 -2.73 -16.12 5.16
N LEU A 169 -3.83 -15.69 5.79
CA LEU A 169 -5.05 -15.28 5.08
C LEU A 169 -4.82 -14.00 4.26
N ALA A 170 -4.24 -12.96 4.88
CA ALA A 170 -3.89 -11.74 4.16
C ALA A 170 -2.83 -11.98 3.08
N PHE A 171 -1.89 -12.92 3.30
CA PHE A 171 -0.96 -13.37 2.25
C PHE A 171 -1.71 -13.90 1.03
N LEU A 172 -2.72 -14.77 1.24
CA LEU A 172 -3.53 -15.28 0.13
C LEU A 172 -4.28 -14.16 -0.58
N TRP A 173 -4.96 -13.29 0.15
CA TRP A 173 -5.69 -12.18 -0.47
C TRP A 173 -4.78 -11.33 -1.35
N ARG A 174 -3.61 -10.95 -0.83
CA ARG A 174 -2.70 -10.04 -1.53
C ARG A 174 -1.94 -10.71 -2.67
N TYR A 175 -1.38 -11.89 -2.44
CA TYR A 175 -0.41 -12.52 -3.37
C TYR A 175 -0.99 -13.67 -4.18
N ALA A 176 -2.04 -14.33 -3.70
CA ALA A 176 -2.74 -15.37 -4.46
C ALA A 176 -3.92 -14.79 -5.26
N LEU A 177 -4.79 -14.00 -4.62
CA LEU A 177 -5.97 -13.40 -5.26
C LEU A 177 -5.69 -12.04 -5.92
N GLY A 178 -4.56 -11.41 -5.59
CA GLY A 178 -4.18 -10.11 -6.15
C GLY A 178 -5.01 -8.94 -5.62
N TRP A 179 -5.67 -9.10 -4.48
CA TRP A 179 -6.45 -8.03 -3.86
C TRP A 179 -5.53 -6.95 -3.34
N ARG A 180 -5.81 -5.71 -3.74
CA ARG A 180 -5.06 -4.52 -3.33
C ARG A 180 -6.06 -3.45 -2.91
N SER A 181 -5.73 -2.73 -1.86
CA SER A 181 -6.38 -1.45 -1.59
C SER A 181 -6.15 -0.52 -2.78
N VAL A 182 -7.17 0.22 -3.19
CA VAL A 182 -7.00 1.34 -4.11
C VAL A 182 -6.37 2.47 -3.28
N PRO A 183 -5.18 2.98 -3.65
CA PRO A 183 -4.63 4.14 -2.96
C PRO A 183 -5.59 5.32 -3.11
N GLU A 184 -6.05 5.88 -1.99
CA GLU A 184 -6.77 7.15 -1.97
C GLU A 184 -5.71 8.25 -1.97
N ASP A 185 -5.52 8.90 -3.12
CA ASP A 185 -4.54 9.98 -3.31
C ASP A 185 -5.10 11.34 -2.83
N ASP A 186 -5.55 11.41 -1.58
CA ASP A 186 -5.80 12.70 -0.95
C ASP A 186 -4.47 13.38 -0.62
N GLN A 187 -4.37 14.70 -0.82
CA GLN A 187 -3.16 15.44 -0.44
C GLN A 187 -2.97 15.36 1.09
N PRO A 188 -1.96 14.62 1.58
CA PRO A 188 -1.86 14.32 3.00
C PRO A 188 -1.26 15.52 3.74
N LEU A 189 -1.72 15.83 4.95
CA LEU A 189 -1.05 16.85 5.79
C LEU A 189 0.30 16.35 6.33
N THR A 190 0.45 15.03 6.49
CA THR A 190 1.64 14.36 6.98
C THR A 190 1.88 13.08 6.19
N LEU A 191 3.14 12.75 5.90
CA LEU A 191 3.46 11.44 5.35
C LEU A 191 3.10 10.33 6.35
N ASP A 192 2.59 9.21 5.84
CA ASP A 192 2.48 8.02 6.66
C ASP A 192 3.87 7.46 7.03
N ALA A 193 3.94 6.54 7.98
CA ALA A 193 5.21 6.00 8.47
C ALA A 193 6.04 5.33 7.36
N ARG A 194 5.39 4.78 6.33
CA ARG A 194 6.07 4.09 5.22
C ARG A 194 6.68 5.11 4.26
N ALA A 195 5.89 6.07 3.79
CA ALA A 195 6.35 7.14 2.91
C ALA A 195 7.43 7.99 3.59
N TYR A 196 7.33 8.21 4.90
CA TYR A 196 8.39 8.87 5.67
C TYR A 196 9.68 8.02 5.76
N GLY A 197 9.55 6.69 5.91
CA GLY A 197 10.67 5.77 5.78
C GLY A 197 11.35 5.88 4.41
N ASP A 198 10.57 5.79 3.33
CA ASP A 198 11.06 5.92 1.95
C ASP A 198 11.78 7.26 1.73
N LEU A 199 11.35 8.35 2.40
CA LEU A 199 12.01 9.66 2.34
C LEU A 199 13.41 9.62 2.95
N VAL A 200 13.54 9.07 4.15
CA VAL A 200 14.83 8.95 4.84
C VAL A 200 15.79 8.07 4.02
N HIS A 201 15.30 6.96 3.47
CA HIS A 201 16.11 6.05 2.64
C HIS A 201 16.57 6.71 1.34
N GLU A 202 15.71 7.47 0.66
CA GLU A 202 16.09 8.21 -0.55
C GLU A 202 17.18 9.26 -0.26
N LEU A 203 17.08 9.97 0.88
CA LEU A 203 18.10 10.92 1.31
C LEU A 203 19.43 10.22 1.58
N LEU A 204 19.42 9.12 2.34
CA LEU A 204 20.61 8.29 2.59
C LEU A 204 21.25 7.83 1.28
N LYS A 205 20.43 7.35 0.35
CA LYS A 205 20.88 6.84 -0.93
C LYS A 205 21.60 7.91 -1.74
N ARG A 206 20.94 9.04 -1.97
CA ARG A 206 21.51 10.15 -2.75
C ARG A 206 22.80 10.68 -2.14
N THR A 207 22.86 10.81 -0.81
CA THR A 207 24.08 11.30 -0.15
C THR A 207 25.24 10.33 -0.32
N VAL A 208 25.02 9.02 -0.15
CA VAL A 208 26.08 8.01 -0.35
C VAL A 208 26.48 7.94 -1.83
N ASP A 209 25.52 7.91 -2.76
CA ASP A 209 25.78 7.89 -4.20
C ASP A 209 26.63 9.09 -4.66
N THR A 210 26.44 10.27 -4.06
CA THR A 210 27.24 11.48 -4.34
C THR A 210 28.66 11.39 -3.77
N LEU A 211 28.84 10.83 -2.56
CA LEU A 211 30.12 10.82 -1.85
C LEU A 211 31.03 9.65 -2.24
N GLU A 212 30.47 8.49 -2.61
CA GLU A 212 31.23 7.27 -2.91
C GLU A 212 32.23 7.40 -4.07
N PRO A 213 31.93 8.09 -5.19
CA PRO A 213 32.90 8.25 -6.28
C PRO A 213 34.18 8.97 -5.83
N ARG A 214 34.06 10.11 -5.15
CA ARG A 214 35.16 10.91 -4.55
C ARG A 214 34.57 11.77 -3.42
N PRO A 215 35.11 11.76 -2.19
CA PRO A 215 36.32 11.06 -1.73
C PRO A 215 36.14 9.57 -1.36
N GLY A 216 34.92 9.03 -1.49
CA GLY A 216 34.48 7.81 -0.82
C GLY A 216 33.73 8.18 0.45
N TYR A 217 32.51 7.69 0.65
CA TYR A 217 31.69 8.10 1.81
C TYR A 217 32.37 7.74 3.14
N SER A 218 33.09 6.62 3.22
CA SER A 218 33.89 6.25 4.41
C SER A 218 35.00 7.24 4.74
N ARG A 219 35.44 8.09 3.80
CA ARG A 219 36.51 9.09 3.99
C ARG A 219 36.00 10.51 4.06
N ALA A 220 34.71 10.73 3.79
CA ALA A 220 34.11 12.05 3.74
C ALA A 220 34.13 12.69 5.13
N ALA A 221 34.62 13.92 5.20
CA ALA A 221 34.56 14.73 6.40
C ALA A 221 33.10 15.12 6.71
N ARG A 222 32.83 15.45 7.97
CA ARG A 222 31.48 15.81 8.44
C ARG A 222 30.80 16.89 7.59
N HIS A 223 31.54 17.93 7.21
CA HIS A 223 31.02 19.02 6.40
C HIS A 223 30.71 18.60 4.95
N GLU A 224 31.45 17.63 4.39
CA GLU A 224 31.18 17.06 3.07
C GLU A 224 29.88 16.23 3.10
N ILE A 225 29.67 15.46 4.18
CA ILE A 225 28.43 14.70 4.40
C ILE A 225 27.23 15.65 4.50
N GLU A 226 27.35 16.71 5.30
CA GLU A 226 26.29 17.71 5.47
C GLU A 226 25.97 18.45 4.16
N ALA A 227 26.99 18.80 3.37
CA ALA A 227 26.80 19.43 2.06
C ALA A 227 26.08 18.51 1.07
N ALA A 228 26.53 17.25 0.95
CA ALA A 228 25.90 16.27 0.07
C ALA A 228 24.47 15.92 0.50
N LEU A 229 24.18 15.91 1.80
CA LEU A 229 22.83 15.73 2.32
C LEU A 229 21.93 16.94 2.05
N ALA A 230 22.45 18.16 2.19
CA ALA A 230 21.70 19.38 1.86
C ALA A 230 21.34 19.43 0.36
N GLU A 231 22.24 19.00 -0.52
CA GLU A 231 21.96 18.83 -1.95
C GLU A 231 20.87 17.78 -2.19
N ALA A 232 21.00 16.59 -1.60
CA ALA A 232 19.99 15.53 -1.69
C ALA A 232 18.60 16.00 -1.21
N ALA A 233 18.54 16.73 -0.09
CA ALA A 233 17.31 17.29 0.46
C ALA A 233 16.68 18.33 -0.49
N THR A 234 17.50 19.15 -1.14
CA THR A 234 17.05 20.12 -2.15
C THR A 234 16.44 19.40 -3.35
N THR A 235 17.11 18.36 -3.86
CA THR A 235 16.60 17.61 -5.02
C THR A 235 15.31 16.86 -4.69
N VAL A 236 15.26 16.18 -3.56
CA VAL A 236 14.06 15.45 -3.10
C VAL A 236 12.89 16.40 -2.88
N SER A 237 13.14 17.58 -2.29
CA SER A 237 12.12 18.61 -2.09
C SER A 237 11.46 19.06 -3.39
N ALA A 238 12.20 19.08 -4.50
CA ALA A 238 11.71 19.45 -5.82
C ALA A 238 11.08 18.28 -6.59
N GLU A 239 11.65 17.07 -6.50
CA GLU A 239 11.22 15.92 -7.31
C GLU A 239 10.00 15.19 -6.77
N TRP A 240 9.90 15.01 -5.45
CA TRP A 240 8.80 14.24 -4.85
C TRP A 240 7.41 14.81 -5.14
N PRO A 241 7.16 16.13 -5.02
CA PRO A 241 5.87 16.71 -5.36
C PRO A 241 5.43 16.47 -6.82
N LEU A 242 6.37 16.22 -7.73
CA LEU A 242 6.08 15.94 -9.15
C LEU A 242 5.62 14.49 -9.39
N LYS A 243 5.94 13.58 -8.48
CA LYS A 243 5.74 12.13 -8.64
C LYS A 243 4.71 11.57 -7.65
N ARG A 244 4.41 12.28 -6.57
CA ARG A 244 3.66 11.78 -5.41
C ARG A 244 2.84 12.89 -4.75
N SER A 245 1.74 12.51 -4.11
CA SER A 245 1.01 13.39 -3.19
C SER A 245 1.87 13.63 -1.94
N VAL A 246 2.24 14.89 -1.71
CA VAL A 246 3.05 15.34 -0.56
C VAL A 246 2.30 16.41 0.24
N PRO A 247 2.73 16.68 1.49
CA PRO A 247 2.17 17.78 2.26
C PRO A 247 2.25 19.14 1.57
N PRO A 248 1.39 20.10 1.95
CA PRO A 248 1.52 21.50 1.54
C PRO A 248 2.93 22.03 1.78
N LEU A 249 3.39 22.97 0.94
CA LEU A 249 4.79 23.39 0.82
C LEU A 249 5.53 23.61 2.15
N LEU A 250 4.91 24.30 3.11
CA LEU A 250 5.54 24.59 4.41
C LEU A 250 5.73 23.32 5.25
N LEU A 251 4.72 22.44 5.29
CA LEU A 251 4.80 21.16 5.98
C LEU A 251 5.76 20.21 5.28
N TRP A 252 5.81 20.27 3.94
CA TRP A 252 6.73 19.47 3.15
C TRP A 252 8.19 19.82 3.45
N ARG A 253 8.55 21.10 3.44
CA ARG A 253 9.89 21.57 3.83
C ARG A 253 10.27 21.06 5.21
N HIS A 254 9.40 21.25 6.20
CA HIS A 254 9.65 20.76 7.55
C HIS A 254 9.81 19.23 7.62
N THR A 255 9.02 18.49 6.83
CA THR A 255 9.11 17.03 6.73
C THR A 255 10.47 16.59 6.17
N VAL A 256 10.95 17.25 5.11
CA VAL A 256 12.27 16.98 4.53
C VAL A 256 13.38 17.34 5.51
N ASP A 257 13.30 18.49 6.17
CA ASP A 257 14.29 18.88 7.19
C ASP A 257 14.38 17.85 8.31
N ALA A 258 13.24 17.40 8.84
CA ALA A 258 13.19 16.37 9.87
C ALA A 258 13.78 15.03 9.39
N ALA A 259 13.47 14.64 8.15
CA ALA A 259 14.02 13.42 7.55
C ALA A 259 15.54 13.53 7.32
N ALA A 260 16.02 14.71 6.90
CA ALA A 260 17.46 14.98 6.76
C ALA A 260 18.17 14.90 8.10
N GLN A 261 17.59 15.38 9.20
CA GLN A 261 18.18 15.21 10.53
C GLN A 261 18.32 13.72 10.91
N LEU A 262 17.33 12.88 10.62
CA LEU A 262 17.43 11.43 10.85
C LEU A 262 18.48 10.77 9.94
N ALA A 263 18.51 11.15 8.66
CA ALA A 263 19.50 10.65 7.71
C ALA A 263 20.93 11.02 8.15
N LEU A 264 21.14 12.25 8.63
CA LEU A 264 22.42 12.72 9.14
C LEU A 264 22.91 11.88 10.32
N LYS A 265 22.02 11.53 11.26
CA LYS A 265 22.34 10.63 12.38
C LYS A 265 22.83 9.27 11.88
N ALA A 266 22.15 8.69 10.88
CA ALA A 266 22.56 7.42 10.28
C ALA A 266 23.90 7.51 9.52
N LEU A 267 24.11 8.59 8.77
CA LEU A 267 25.33 8.83 7.97
C LEU A 267 26.57 9.05 8.84
N THR A 268 26.40 9.46 10.09
CA THR A 268 27.49 9.86 10.99
C THR A 268 27.64 8.95 12.21
N LEU A 269 26.89 7.84 12.22
CA LEU A 269 26.88 6.86 13.29
C LEU A 269 28.21 6.12 13.46
N ASP A 270 28.92 5.84 12.35
CA ASP A 270 30.17 5.08 12.38
C ASP A 270 31.35 5.96 11.96
N GLU A 271 32.45 5.95 12.73
CA GLU A 271 33.68 6.66 12.34
C GLU A 271 34.49 5.95 11.25
N THR A 272 34.34 4.64 11.06
CA THR A 272 34.63 3.83 9.84
C THR A 272 34.69 2.33 10.19
N PHE A 273 34.21 1.46 9.30
CA PHE A 273 34.27 -0.01 9.48
C PHE A 273 35.73 -0.51 9.41
N GLN A 274 36.41 -0.18 8.30
CA GLN A 274 37.85 -0.26 8.08
C GLN A 274 38.24 0.74 6.97
N PRO A 275 39.50 1.23 6.92
CA PRO A 275 39.98 2.06 5.82
C PRO A 275 39.77 1.37 4.46
N GLY A 276 39.28 2.11 3.46
CA GLY A 276 39.01 1.57 2.12
C GLY A 276 37.71 0.77 2.01
N THR A 277 36.85 0.80 3.05
CA THR A 277 35.48 0.29 2.94
C THR A 277 34.72 1.09 1.90
N ARG A 278 34.01 0.34 1.06
CA ARG A 278 33.11 0.89 0.06
C ARG A 278 31.67 0.60 0.43
N SER A 279 30.78 1.55 0.19
CA SER A 279 29.38 1.46 0.60
C SER A 279 28.44 1.56 -0.60
N TRP A 280 27.35 0.82 -0.53
CA TRP A 280 26.23 0.90 -1.45
C TRP A 280 24.95 1.04 -0.66
N THR A 281 23.97 1.72 -1.22
CA THR A 281 22.66 1.94 -0.58
C THR A 281 21.54 1.51 -1.51
N GLU A 282 20.43 1.08 -0.94
CA GLU A 282 19.29 0.52 -1.68
C GLU A 282 19.71 -0.53 -2.72
N LEU A 283 20.60 -1.43 -2.31
CA LEU A 283 21.20 -2.41 -3.20
C LEU A 283 20.26 -3.60 -3.40
N ALA A 284 19.70 -3.68 -4.60
CA ALA A 284 18.75 -4.73 -4.98
C ALA A 284 19.37 -6.13 -5.07
N PHE A 285 18.53 -7.14 -4.86
CA PHE A 285 18.82 -8.56 -5.12
C PHE A 285 17.52 -9.31 -5.48
N GLY A 286 17.63 -10.36 -6.29
CA GLY A 286 16.49 -11.19 -6.72
C GLY A 286 15.43 -10.46 -7.55
N ARG A 287 15.75 -9.28 -8.12
CA ARG A 287 14.81 -8.46 -8.90
C ARG A 287 15.12 -8.57 -10.40
N ALA A 288 14.58 -9.60 -11.03
CA ALA A 288 14.76 -9.85 -12.46
C ALA A 288 14.34 -8.68 -13.37
N ASP A 289 13.34 -7.90 -12.95
CA ASP A 289 12.83 -6.73 -13.70
C ASP A 289 13.78 -5.51 -13.62
N GLU A 290 14.76 -5.54 -12.71
CA GLU A 290 15.78 -4.50 -12.51
C GLU A 290 17.15 -4.92 -13.10
N ALA A 291 17.17 -5.96 -13.95
CA ALA A 291 18.36 -6.34 -14.70
C ALA A 291 18.88 -5.14 -15.51
N LEU A 292 20.14 -4.82 -15.27
CA LEU A 292 20.65 -3.49 -15.50
C LEU A 292 21.09 -3.28 -16.94
N ALA A 293 20.54 -2.23 -17.56
CA ALA A 293 21.30 -1.42 -18.48
C ALA A 293 22.47 -0.76 -17.69
N ALA A 294 23.61 -1.47 -17.63
CA ALA A 294 24.94 -0.98 -17.29
C ALA A 294 25.08 0.09 -16.17
N ALA A 295 24.82 -0.24 -14.89
CA ALA A 295 25.49 0.47 -13.79
C ALA A 295 26.83 -0.21 -13.56
N ILE A 296 27.88 0.58 -13.73
CA ILE A 296 29.23 0.11 -14.01
C ILE A 296 29.94 -0.37 -12.71
N ASP A 297 29.28 -0.42 -11.56
CA ASP A 297 30.00 -0.64 -10.30
C ASP A 297 29.18 -1.16 -9.11
N LEU A 298 28.32 -2.16 -9.36
CA LEU A 298 27.61 -2.88 -8.30
C LEU A 298 28.42 -4.10 -7.84
N PRO A 299 28.34 -4.49 -6.56
CA PRO A 299 29.08 -5.64 -6.05
C PRO A 299 28.52 -6.98 -6.55
N TRP A 300 27.29 -6.98 -7.09
CA TRP A 300 26.64 -8.12 -7.73
C TRP A 300 25.55 -7.67 -8.70
N ASP A 301 25.05 -8.59 -9.51
CA ASP A 301 23.87 -8.40 -10.37
C ASP A 301 22.58 -8.31 -9.52
N PRO A 302 21.81 -7.20 -9.58
CA PRO A 302 20.52 -7.07 -8.89
C PRO A 302 19.49 -8.16 -9.20
N ALA A 303 19.59 -8.80 -10.37
CA ALA A 303 18.72 -9.90 -10.77
C ALA A 303 19.17 -11.26 -10.20
N ALA A 304 20.35 -11.35 -9.60
CA ALA A 304 20.90 -12.59 -9.08
C ALA A 304 19.92 -13.24 -8.08
N PRO A 305 19.60 -14.53 -8.25
CA PRO A 305 18.65 -15.21 -7.39
C PRO A 305 19.26 -15.42 -6.00
N VAL A 306 18.44 -15.21 -4.97
CA VAL A 306 18.78 -15.54 -3.58
C VAL A 306 17.75 -16.53 -3.08
N GLU A 307 18.19 -17.62 -2.47
CA GLU A 307 17.33 -18.69 -1.95
C GLU A 307 17.45 -18.82 -0.45
N ILE A 308 16.33 -19.01 0.24
CA ILE A 308 16.36 -19.34 1.68
C ILE A 308 16.95 -20.73 1.83
N THR A 309 18.20 -20.77 2.31
CA THR A 309 18.98 -21.99 2.52
C THR A 309 18.14 -23.05 3.25
N GLY A 310 18.03 -24.26 2.68
CA GLY A 310 17.19 -25.33 3.24
C GLY A 310 15.71 -25.30 2.80
N THR A 311 15.37 -24.47 1.83
CA THR A 311 14.05 -24.42 1.16
C THR A 311 14.23 -24.22 -0.35
N THR A 312 13.12 -24.22 -1.11
CA THR A 312 13.09 -23.83 -2.53
C THR A 312 12.51 -22.41 -2.73
N VAL A 313 12.41 -21.61 -1.66
CA VAL A 313 11.79 -20.29 -1.72
C VAL A 313 12.85 -19.25 -2.07
N ARG A 314 12.64 -18.59 -3.21
CA ARG A 314 13.47 -17.46 -3.66
C ARG A 314 13.02 -16.17 -3.00
N VAL A 315 13.97 -15.30 -2.68
CA VAL A 315 13.73 -14.00 -2.06
C VAL A 315 14.29 -12.85 -2.88
N LYS A 316 13.64 -11.70 -2.77
CA LYS A 316 14.05 -10.43 -3.36
C LYS A 316 13.92 -9.29 -2.35
N GLY A 317 14.72 -8.25 -2.55
CA GLY A 317 14.73 -7.10 -1.66
C GLY A 317 15.62 -5.98 -2.17
N SER A 318 15.90 -5.05 -1.27
CA SER A 318 16.85 -3.94 -1.41
C SER A 318 17.53 -3.83 -0.06
N ILE A 319 18.85 -3.99 0.01
CA ILE A 319 19.61 -3.81 1.25
C ILE A 319 19.80 -2.31 1.45
N ASP A 320 19.27 -1.75 2.55
CA ASP A 320 19.29 -0.30 2.78
C ASP A 320 20.71 0.27 2.72
N ARG A 321 21.68 -0.41 3.36
CA ARG A 321 23.11 -0.14 3.20
C ARG A 321 23.96 -1.40 3.31
N LEU A 322 24.87 -1.58 2.37
CA LEU A 322 25.92 -2.59 2.36
C LEU A 322 27.29 -1.90 2.45
N ASP A 323 28.13 -2.32 3.38
CA ASP A 323 29.54 -1.94 3.43
C ASP A 323 30.41 -3.19 3.15
N ILE A 324 31.38 -3.09 2.22
CA ILE A 324 32.37 -4.15 1.94
C ILE A 324 33.78 -3.61 2.21
N THR A 325 34.61 -4.37 2.93
CA THR A 325 36.02 -4.00 3.15
C THR A 325 36.82 -4.03 1.84
N ALA A 326 37.94 -3.30 1.79
CA ALA A 326 38.82 -3.28 0.61
C ALA A 326 39.29 -4.68 0.17
N THR A 327 39.43 -5.61 1.11
CA THR A 327 39.83 -7.00 0.88
C THR A 327 38.65 -7.92 0.50
N GLY A 328 37.40 -7.45 0.57
CA GLY A 328 36.20 -8.25 0.27
C GLY A 328 35.84 -9.32 1.32
N ASN A 329 36.67 -9.51 2.36
CA ASN A 329 36.52 -10.61 3.33
C ASN A 329 35.50 -10.35 4.45
N ALA A 330 35.03 -9.11 4.60
CA ALA A 330 34.05 -8.74 5.61
C ALA A 330 33.01 -7.79 5.05
N VAL A 331 31.76 -8.07 5.41
CA VAL A 331 30.58 -7.38 4.90
C VAL A 331 29.70 -6.96 6.06
N ARG A 332 29.17 -5.74 6.00
CA ARG A 332 28.21 -5.24 6.96
C ARG A 332 26.94 -4.81 6.26
N VAL A 333 25.81 -5.42 6.63
CA VAL A 333 24.48 -5.03 6.16
C VAL A 333 23.76 -4.26 7.26
N SER A 334 23.20 -3.10 6.92
CA SER A 334 22.49 -2.23 7.84
C SER A 334 21.06 -2.05 7.37
N ASP A 335 20.10 -2.29 8.26
CA ASP A 335 18.67 -2.01 8.06
C ASP A 335 18.27 -0.83 8.97
N TYR A 336 17.71 0.23 8.39
CA TYR A 336 17.34 1.44 9.10
C TYR A 336 15.85 1.41 9.47
N LYS A 337 15.55 1.93 10.67
CA LYS A 337 14.19 2.11 11.17
C LYS A 337 14.01 3.52 11.69
N THR A 338 13.11 4.26 11.07
CA THR A 338 12.77 5.65 11.44
C THR A 338 11.88 5.74 12.69
N GLY A 339 11.21 4.64 13.06
CA GLY A 339 10.34 4.56 14.23
C GLY A 339 11.08 4.53 15.57
N ALA A 340 10.31 4.61 16.64
CA ALA A 340 10.81 4.48 18.00
C ALA A 340 11.38 3.09 18.29
N GLU A 341 12.39 3.08 19.15
CA GLU A 341 13.03 1.87 19.65
C GLU A 341 12.05 1.03 20.51
N PRO A 342 11.85 -0.27 20.22
CA PRO A 342 11.06 -1.15 21.08
C PRO A 342 11.72 -1.43 22.43
N LYS A 343 10.92 -1.67 23.49
CA LYS A 343 11.41 -1.93 24.86
C LYS A 343 12.41 -3.09 25.03
N LYS A 344 12.45 -4.04 24.07
CA LYS A 344 13.31 -5.24 24.09
C LYS A 344 13.99 -5.44 22.73
N ALA A 345 14.48 -4.35 22.15
CA ALA A 345 15.05 -4.35 20.80
C ALA A 345 16.27 -5.28 20.65
N ASP A 346 17.04 -5.44 21.72
CA ASP A 346 18.18 -6.36 21.85
C ASP A 346 17.80 -7.84 21.70
N GLN A 347 16.56 -8.19 22.05
CA GLN A 347 16.04 -9.56 21.99
C GLN A 347 15.35 -9.88 20.66
N ILE A 348 15.18 -8.89 19.78
CA ILE A 348 14.54 -9.10 18.49
C ILE A 348 15.54 -9.76 17.55
N VAL A 349 15.39 -11.06 17.34
CA VAL A 349 16.02 -11.80 16.23
C VAL A 349 15.03 -11.84 15.06
N LEU A 350 13.94 -12.61 15.20
CA LEU A 350 12.85 -12.69 14.20
C LEU A 350 11.58 -11.92 14.61
N GLY A 351 11.47 -11.52 15.88
CA GLY A 351 10.30 -10.81 16.40
C GLY A 351 8.97 -11.54 16.18
N GLY A 352 8.96 -12.87 16.25
CA GLY A 352 7.78 -13.69 15.90
C GLY A 352 7.40 -13.59 14.41
N GLY A 353 8.38 -13.41 13.53
CA GLY A 353 8.18 -13.21 12.08
C GLY A 353 7.95 -11.76 11.65
N ALA A 354 8.03 -10.79 12.58
CA ALA A 354 7.81 -9.38 12.29
C ALA A 354 9.06 -8.66 11.75
N GLU A 355 10.24 -9.18 12.08
CA GLU A 355 11.55 -8.69 11.62
C GLU A 355 12.23 -9.84 10.86
N LEU A 356 12.23 -9.77 9.54
CA LEU A 356 12.87 -10.76 8.67
C LEU A 356 13.95 -10.13 7.79
N GLN A 357 13.97 -8.78 7.72
CA GLN A 357 14.78 -8.05 6.76
C GLN A 357 16.25 -8.27 7.02
N ARG A 358 16.69 -8.14 8.27
CA ARG A 358 18.11 -8.25 8.63
C ARG A 358 18.67 -9.64 8.33
N VAL A 359 17.90 -10.70 8.56
CA VAL A 359 18.30 -12.08 8.25
C VAL A 359 18.33 -12.32 6.75
N ILE A 360 17.33 -11.83 6.01
CA ILE A 360 17.28 -11.93 4.54
C ILE A 360 18.44 -11.15 3.89
N TYR A 361 18.78 -9.96 4.40
CA TYR A 361 19.92 -9.18 3.92
C TYR A 361 21.25 -9.89 4.20
N ALA A 362 21.39 -10.50 5.39
CA ALA A 362 22.57 -11.29 5.73
C ALA A 362 22.74 -12.50 4.79
N LEU A 363 21.63 -13.20 4.52
CA LEU A 363 21.57 -14.32 3.58
C LEU A 363 21.95 -13.88 2.16
N ALA A 364 21.40 -12.76 1.67
CA ALA A 364 21.73 -12.21 0.36
C ALA A 364 23.22 -11.86 0.26
N ALA A 365 23.76 -11.13 1.23
CA ALA A 365 25.18 -10.80 1.28
C ALA A 365 26.07 -12.06 1.28
N ARG A 366 25.69 -13.11 2.02
CA ARG A 366 26.45 -14.36 2.06
C ARG A 366 26.45 -15.13 0.74
N GLN A 367 25.36 -15.07 -0.02
CA GLN A 367 25.24 -15.79 -1.30
C GLN A 367 25.82 -15.01 -2.48
N LEU A 368 25.75 -13.67 -2.43
CA LEU A 368 26.08 -12.82 -3.58
C LEU A 368 27.48 -12.21 -3.51
N VAL A 369 28.06 -12.06 -2.32
CA VAL A 369 29.45 -11.59 -2.20
C VAL A 369 30.40 -12.78 -2.36
N PRO A 370 31.44 -12.66 -3.20
CA PRO A 370 32.43 -13.72 -3.40
C PRO A 370 33.17 -14.15 -2.12
N ASP A 371 33.78 -15.35 -2.16
CA ASP A 371 34.72 -15.85 -1.15
C ASP A 371 34.15 -16.03 0.27
N ASN A 372 32.83 -16.14 0.41
CA ASN A 372 32.13 -16.42 1.67
C ASN A 372 32.57 -15.48 2.81
N PRO A 373 32.24 -14.18 2.73
CA PRO A 373 32.76 -13.19 3.65
C PRO A 373 32.16 -13.35 5.05
N ARG A 374 32.84 -12.79 6.03
CA ARG A 374 32.27 -12.59 7.37
C ARG A 374 31.17 -11.53 7.30
N VAL A 375 29.92 -11.92 7.46
CA VAL A 375 28.76 -11.02 7.45
C VAL A 375 28.42 -10.53 8.86
N VAL A 376 28.20 -9.23 9.00
CA VAL A 376 27.61 -8.61 10.20
C VAL A 376 26.32 -7.92 9.81
N ALA A 377 25.19 -8.39 10.32
CA ALA A 377 23.90 -7.78 10.07
C ALA A 377 23.43 -6.97 11.26
N ARG A 378 22.96 -5.74 11.04
CA ARG A 378 22.50 -4.86 12.11
C ARG A 378 21.22 -4.12 11.76
N LEU A 379 20.42 -3.89 12.79
CA LEU A 379 19.19 -3.12 12.79
C LEU A 379 19.46 -1.80 13.52
N ILE A 380 19.11 -0.66 12.92
CA ILE A 380 19.44 0.66 13.44
C ILE A 380 18.17 1.48 13.62
N TYR A 381 17.84 1.83 14.87
CA TYR A 381 16.73 2.72 15.19
C TYR A 381 17.21 4.17 15.25
N LEU A 382 16.57 5.03 14.45
CA LEU A 382 16.93 6.45 14.29
C LEU A 382 16.01 7.40 15.05
N GLY A 383 14.80 6.95 15.41
CA GLY A 383 13.75 7.81 15.99
C GLY A 383 14.04 8.35 17.40
N GLY A 384 15.08 7.84 18.08
CA GLY A 384 15.52 8.33 19.39
C GLY A 384 16.40 9.58 19.33
N GLY A 385 16.87 10.03 20.50
CA GLY A 385 17.88 11.10 20.59
C GLY A 385 19.16 10.72 19.85
N GLU A 386 19.75 9.58 20.23
CA GLU A 386 20.89 8.95 19.58
C GLU A 386 20.47 7.66 18.83
N PRO A 387 21.11 7.31 17.70
CA PRO A 387 20.86 6.05 17.02
C PRO A 387 21.21 4.84 17.89
N ARG A 388 20.41 3.79 17.80
CA ARG A 388 20.62 2.54 18.54
C ARG A 388 20.83 1.37 17.59
N VAL A 389 21.92 0.62 17.80
CA VAL A 389 22.37 -0.44 16.90
C VAL A 389 22.21 -1.80 17.55
N TYR A 390 21.54 -2.71 16.83
CA TYR A 390 21.28 -4.08 17.27
C TYR A 390 21.81 -5.07 16.25
N LYS A 391 22.90 -5.76 16.60
CA LYS A 391 23.52 -6.79 15.75
C LYS A 391 22.73 -8.09 15.83
N LEU A 392 22.64 -8.80 14.70
CA LEU A 392 22.15 -10.18 14.66
C LEU A 392 23.24 -11.10 15.23
N PRO A 393 23.00 -11.80 16.36
CA PRO A 393 24.06 -12.54 17.05
C PRO A 393 24.51 -13.80 16.31
N ASP A 394 23.56 -14.66 15.90
CA ASP A 394 23.82 -15.92 15.21
C ASP A 394 23.03 -15.94 13.89
N ILE A 395 23.74 -15.65 12.80
CA ILE A 395 23.16 -15.56 11.46
C ILE A 395 22.74 -16.93 10.95
N ASP A 396 23.55 -17.97 11.22
CA ASP A 396 23.29 -19.33 10.75
C ASP A 396 22.02 -19.89 11.38
N ARG A 397 21.90 -19.74 12.70
CA ARG A 397 20.70 -20.14 13.43
C ARG A 397 19.47 -19.37 12.94
N ALA A 398 19.58 -18.05 12.75
CA ALA A 398 18.46 -17.24 12.29
C ALA A 398 18.00 -17.64 10.87
N ILE A 399 18.93 -17.98 9.97
CA ILE A 399 18.60 -18.49 8.62
C ILE A 399 17.90 -19.84 8.71
N ALA A 400 18.38 -20.75 9.56
CA ALA A 400 17.73 -22.05 9.79
C ALA A 400 16.32 -21.91 10.37
N GLU A 401 16.13 -21.04 11.37
CA GLU A 401 14.81 -20.76 11.97
C GLU A 401 13.82 -20.19 10.93
N ILE A 402 14.25 -19.25 10.08
CA ILE A 402 13.41 -18.75 8.97
C ILE A 402 13.05 -19.89 8.01
N ALA A 403 14.02 -20.74 7.63
CA ALA A 403 13.77 -21.84 6.71
C ALA A 403 12.71 -22.82 7.25
N ASP A 404 12.78 -23.15 8.54
CA ASP A 404 11.82 -24.04 9.20
C ASP A 404 10.42 -23.42 9.24
N HIS A 405 10.30 -22.14 9.59
CA HIS A 405 9.02 -21.44 9.61
C HIS A 405 8.42 -21.30 8.21
N VAL A 406 9.21 -20.96 7.19
CA VAL A 406 8.75 -20.86 5.80
C VAL A 406 8.29 -22.22 5.28
N ARG A 407 9.01 -23.30 5.62
CA ARG A 407 8.60 -24.67 5.25
C ARG A 407 7.27 -25.05 5.91
N ALA A 408 7.11 -24.77 7.20
CA ALA A 408 5.88 -25.04 7.94
C ALA A 408 4.69 -24.25 7.36
N ALA A 409 4.87 -22.95 7.10
CA ALA A 409 3.84 -22.11 6.47
C ALA A 409 3.47 -22.61 5.07
N GLY A 410 4.46 -23.00 4.26
CA GLY A 410 4.24 -23.60 2.95
C GLY A 410 3.44 -24.91 3.00
N VAL A 411 3.66 -25.75 4.02
CA VAL A 411 2.87 -26.97 4.24
C VAL A 411 1.44 -26.64 4.63
N LEU A 412 1.22 -25.72 5.58
CA LEU A 412 -0.13 -25.31 6.01
C LEU A 412 -0.93 -24.71 4.86
N LEU A 413 -0.32 -23.81 4.09
CA LEU A 413 -0.96 -23.19 2.92
C LEU A 413 -1.28 -24.22 1.83
N ARG A 414 -0.41 -25.19 1.56
CA ARG A 414 -0.71 -26.30 0.63
C ARG A 414 -1.86 -27.18 1.12
N GLN A 415 -2.00 -27.39 2.43
CA GLN A 415 -3.15 -28.07 3.01
C GLN A 415 -4.45 -27.23 2.99
N GLY A 416 -4.38 -26.01 2.46
CA GLY A 416 -5.51 -25.09 2.40
C GLY A 416 -5.85 -24.44 3.74
N ARG A 417 -4.89 -24.36 4.68
CA ARG A 417 -5.09 -23.77 6.01
C ARG A 417 -4.46 -22.38 6.07
N ALA A 418 -5.17 -21.37 5.57
CA ALA A 418 -4.73 -19.98 5.60
C ALA A 418 -5.49 -19.21 6.68
N LEU A 419 -5.18 -19.49 7.93
CA LEU A 419 -5.85 -18.86 9.07
C LEU A 419 -5.39 -17.40 9.23
N PRO A 420 -6.25 -16.49 9.71
CA PRO A 420 -5.82 -15.18 10.16
C PRO A 420 -4.83 -15.35 11.32
N GLY A 421 -3.77 -14.56 11.30
CA GLY A 421 -2.74 -14.61 12.34
C GLY A 421 -2.71 -13.35 13.21
N PRO A 422 -1.69 -13.18 14.07
CA PRO A 422 -1.60 -12.05 15.00
C PRO A 422 -1.52 -10.66 14.33
N ASP A 423 -1.21 -10.59 13.03
CA ASP A 423 -1.22 -9.33 12.28
C ASP A 423 -2.57 -9.02 11.60
N ALA A 424 -3.56 -9.92 11.71
CA ALA A 424 -4.92 -9.66 11.22
C ALA A 424 -5.53 -8.47 11.98
N ARG A 425 -6.06 -7.49 11.24
CA ARG A 425 -6.65 -6.26 11.78
C ARG A 425 -8.04 -6.02 11.22
#